data_AF-N1ZQK8-F1
#
_entry.id   AF-N1ZQK8-F1
#
_cell.length_a   1.000
_cell.length_b   1.000
_cell.length_c   1.000
_cell.angle_alpha   90.00
_cell.angle_beta   90.00
_cell.angle_gamma   90.00
#
_symmetry.space_group_name_H-M   'P 1'
#
loop_
_entity.id
_entity.type
_entity.pdbx_description
1 polymer ?
#
loop_
_entity_poly.entity_id
_entity_poly.type
_entity_poly.pdbx_seq_one_letter_code
_entity_poly.pdbx_strand_id
1 'polypeptide(L)'
;RTALQSADNAEKFITTRKIDSFESLAKFTADREQKYSQLETVHLSKGQKLNRLKELSKMYALFAPIQAAYKESQSFKGLAKMRYDKEHKDSLSKYPELKERMQSLLQNGEKITPKQWKAEIQSLQSEYDSIGKEQTKTATELAYAEVISYNKKKYESFVA
;
A
#
# COMPACT_ATOMS: atom_id res chain seq x y z
N ARG A 1 14.77 21.71 8.59
CA ARG A 1 14.82 23.04 7.92
C ARG A 1 16.26 23.48 7.60
N THR A 2 17.21 23.37 8.54
CA THR A 2 18.61 23.80 8.34
C THR A 2 19.35 23.10 7.19
N ALA A 3 19.12 21.80 6.96
CA ALA A 3 19.79 21.05 5.89
C ALA A 3 19.39 21.47 4.46
N LEU A 4 18.16 21.92 4.24
CA LEU A 4 17.66 22.39 2.95
C LEU A 4 18.14 23.82 2.62
N GLN A 5 18.50 24.61 3.63
CA GLN A 5 18.97 25.99 3.47
C GLN A 5 20.51 26.12 3.41
N SER A 6 21.24 25.03 3.65
CA SER A 6 22.70 24.99 3.51
C SER A 6 23.11 25.17 2.05
N ALA A 7 24.04 26.11 1.81
CA ALA A 7 24.58 26.38 0.48
C ALA A 7 25.32 25.15 -0.07
N ASP A 8 26.16 24.51 0.74
CA ASP A 8 26.92 23.30 0.36
C ASP A 8 26.01 22.15 -0.08
N ASN A 9 24.88 21.97 0.60
CA ASN A 9 23.90 20.93 0.22
C ASN A 9 23.16 21.27 -1.07
N ALA A 10 22.83 22.55 -1.29
CA ALA A 10 22.20 23.01 -2.52
C ALA A 10 23.16 22.90 -3.71
N GLU A 11 24.43 23.29 -3.53
CA GLU A 11 25.49 23.15 -4.54
C GLU A 11 25.68 21.67 -4.91
N LYS A 12 25.83 20.79 -3.91
CA LYS A 12 25.95 19.34 -4.16
C LYS A 12 24.74 18.79 -4.91
N PHE A 13 23.53 19.27 -4.60
CA PHE A 13 22.31 18.90 -5.32
C PHE A 13 22.36 19.35 -6.78
N ILE A 14 22.70 20.60 -7.05
CA ILE A 14 22.85 21.18 -8.39
C ILE A 14 23.85 20.36 -9.22
N THR A 15 25.05 20.11 -8.68
CA THR A 15 26.09 19.31 -9.36
C THR A 15 25.65 17.86 -9.61
N THR A 16 25.06 17.21 -8.60
CA THR A 16 24.62 15.80 -8.72
C THR A 16 23.49 15.64 -9.73
N ARG A 17 22.60 16.63 -9.82
CA ARG A 17 21.47 16.64 -10.76
C ARG A 17 21.82 17.25 -12.12
N LYS A 18 23.04 17.77 -12.28
CA LYS A 18 23.53 18.42 -13.51
C LYS A 18 22.62 19.56 -13.95
N ILE A 19 22.22 20.38 -12.98
CA ILE A 19 21.41 21.56 -13.22
C ILE A 19 22.38 22.69 -13.57
N ASP A 20 22.43 23.07 -14.84
CA ASP A 20 23.37 24.07 -15.38
C ASP A 20 22.75 25.47 -15.50
N SER A 21 21.42 25.55 -15.44
CA SER A 21 20.67 26.77 -15.70
C SER A 21 19.34 26.79 -14.93
N PHE A 22 18.79 27.97 -14.66
CA PHE A 22 17.44 28.06 -14.09
C PHE A 22 16.36 27.47 -15.02
N GLU A 23 16.61 27.43 -16.32
CA GLU A 23 15.75 26.72 -17.27
C GLU A 23 15.83 25.20 -17.06
N SER A 24 17.03 24.64 -16.91
CA SER A 24 17.21 23.23 -16.57
C SER A 24 16.60 22.88 -15.21
N LEU A 25 16.67 23.80 -14.24
CA LEU A 25 16.02 23.66 -12.93
C LEU A 25 14.51 23.60 -13.07
N ALA A 26 13.91 24.47 -13.89
CA ALA A 26 12.47 24.47 -14.13
C ALA A 26 12.00 23.18 -14.80
N LYS A 27 12.75 22.69 -15.81
CA LYS A 27 12.47 21.39 -16.46
C LYS A 27 12.59 20.24 -15.46
N PHE A 28 13.66 20.23 -14.65
CA PHE A 28 13.84 19.25 -13.59
C PHE A 28 12.66 19.24 -12.61
N THR A 29 12.21 20.41 -12.15
CA THR A 29 11.07 20.54 -11.23
C THR A 29 9.80 19.97 -11.85
N ALA A 30 9.47 20.35 -13.08
CA ALA A 30 8.27 19.86 -13.77
C ALA A 30 8.28 18.32 -13.92
N ASP A 31 9.41 17.74 -14.29
CA ASP A 31 9.58 16.28 -14.37
C ASP A 31 9.35 15.60 -13.01
N ARG A 32 9.82 16.22 -11.92
CA ARG A 32 9.66 15.68 -10.56
C ARG A 32 8.25 15.83 -10.03
N GLU A 33 7.56 16.92 -10.34
CA GLU A 33 6.15 17.11 -9.99
C GLU A 33 5.28 16.07 -10.70
N GLN A 34 5.50 15.87 -12.01
CA GLN A 34 4.81 14.84 -12.77
C GLN A 34 5.06 13.45 -12.18
N LYS A 35 6.32 13.12 -11.89
CA LYS A 35 6.68 11.85 -11.26
C LYS A 35 6.03 11.68 -9.88
N TYR A 36 6.03 12.71 -9.05
CA TYR A 36 5.42 12.67 -7.72
C TYR A 36 3.93 12.37 -7.81
N SER A 37 3.21 13.04 -8.73
CA SER A 37 1.78 12.81 -8.97
C SER A 37 1.48 11.37 -9.44
N GLN A 38 2.33 10.82 -10.32
CA GLN A 38 2.22 9.41 -10.73
C GLN A 38 2.42 8.45 -9.55
N LEU A 39 3.46 8.69 -8.74
CA LEU A 39 3.74 7.86 -7.56
C LEU A 39 2.59 7.92 -6.56
N GLU A 40 1.97 9.08 -6.35
CA GLU A 40 0.81 9.24 -5.46
C GLU A 40 -0.39 8.41 -5.91
N THR A 41 -0.70 8.45 -7.21
CA THR A 41 -1.80 7.66 -7.80
C THR A 41 -1.56 6.15 -7.61
N VAL A 42 -0.33 5.69 -7.86
CA VAL A 42 0.04 4.28 -7.71
C VAL A 42 0.07 3.89 -6.22
N HIS A 43 0.59 4.74 -5.34
CA HIS A 43 0.64 4.50 -3.91
C HIS A 43 -0.76 4.36 -3.31
N LEU A 44 -1.69 5.24 -3.68
CA LEU A 44 -3.09 5.21 -3.23
C LEU A 44 -3.78 3.92 -3.65
N SER A 45 -3.72 3.57 -4.95
CA SER A 45 -4.37 2.38 -5.49
C SER A 45 -3.81 1.08 -4.88
N LYS A 46 -2.49 0.99 -4.70
CA LYS A 46 -1.86 -0.15 -4.00
C LYS A 46 -2.25 -0.20 -2.53
N GLY A 47 -2.32 0.94 -1.85
CA GLY A 47 -2.78 1.03 -0.46
C GLY A 47 -4.21 0.51 -0.28
N GLN A 48 -5.13 0.90 -1.17
CA GLN A 48 -6.51 0.41 -1.18
C GLN A 48 -6.57 -1.12 -1.38
N LYS A 49 -5.83 -1.64 -2.38
CA LYS A 49 -5.76 -3.08 -2.66
C LYS A 49 -5.19 -3.87 -1.47
N LEU A 50 -4.13 -3.36 -0.88
CA LEU A 50 -3.47 -3.95 0.29
C LEU A 50 -4.40 -3.99 1.50
N ASN A 51 -5.14 -2.91 1.78
CA ASN A 51 -6.09 -2.88 2.88
C ASN A 51 -7.21 -3.92 2.68
N ARG A 52 -7.80 -3.96 1.48
CA ARG A 52 -8.83 -4.95 1.12
C ARG A 52 -8.35 -6.38 1.32
N LEU A 53 -7.16 -6.72 0.82
CA LEU A 53 -6.61 -8.07 0.99
C LEU A 53 -6.32 -8.42 2.46
N LYS A 54 -5.85 -7.44 3.25
CA LYS A 54 -5.65 -7.62 4.70
C LYS A 54 -6.99 -7.87 5.41
N GLU A 55 -8.06 -7.18 5.05
CA GLU A 55 -9.41 -7.41 5.57
C GLU A 55 -9.97 -8.79 5.18
N LEU A 56 -9.84 -9.17 3.90
CA LEU A 56 -10.21 -10.52 3.43
C LEU A 56 -9.46 -11.62 4.19
N SER A 57 -8.16 -11.45 4.38
CA SER A 57 -7.32 -12.39 5.12
C SER A 57 -7.76 -12.53 6.59
N LYS A 58 -8.05 -11.40 7.26
CA LYS A 58 -8.59 -11.39 8.63
C LYS A 58 -9.95 -12.08 8.72
N MET A 59 -10.87 -11.77 7.81
CA MET A 59 -12.20 -12.38 7.78
C MET A 59 -12.10 -13.89 7.55
N TYR A 60 -11.23 -14.31 6.63
CA TYR A 60 -11.01 -15.73 6.37
C TYR A 60 -10.46 -16.48 7.57
N ALA A 61 -9.55 -15.87 8.36
CA ALA A 61 -9.01 -16.49 9.57
C ALA A 61 -10.11 -16.82 10.60
N LEU A 62 -11.16 -16.00 10.68
CA LEU A 62 -12.33 -16.25 11.53
C LEU A 62 -13.28 -17.30 10.91
N PHE A 63 -13.45 -17.24 9.59
CA PHE A 63 -14.39 -18.09 8.86
C PHE A 63 -13.89 -19.53 8.70
N ALA A 64 -12.59 -19.74 8.46
CA ALA A 64 -12.00 -21.05 8.16
C ALA A 64 -12.31 -22.15 9.19
N PRO A 65 -12.10 -21.98 10.51
CA PRO A 65 -12.41 -23.02 11.48
C PRO A 65 -13.91 -23.32 11.58
N ILE A 66 -14.76 -22.30 11.44
CA ILE A 66 -16.22 -22.46 11.51
C ILE A 66 -16.74 -23.15 10.23
N GLN A 67 -16.17 -22.84 9.07
CA GLN A 67 -16.45 -23.54 7.83
C GLN A 67 -16.04 -25.01 7.91
N ALA A 68 -14.90 -25.33 8.52
CA ALA A 68 -14.46 -26.71 8.74
C ALA A 68 -15.44 -27.45 9.66
N ALA A 69 -15.78 -26.88 10.82
CA ALA A 69 -16.73 -27.46 11.76
C ALA A 69 -18.12 -27.68 11.13
N TYR A 70 -18.58 -26.74 10.31
CA TYR A 70 -19.82 -26.90 9.54
C TYR A 70 -19.74 -28.06 8.55
N LYS A 71 -18.68 -28.13 7.74
CA LYS A 71 -18.51 -29.24 6.77
C LYS A 71 -18.41 -30.60 7.45
N GLU A 72 -17.72 -30.68 8.58
CA GLU A 72 -17.60 -31.88 9.39
C GLU A 72 -18.96 -32.30 9.97
N SER A 73 -19.72 -31.35 10.53
CA SER A 73 -21.12 -31.54 10.94
C SER A 73 -22.01 -32.09 9.82
N GLN A 74 -21.82 -31.64 8.57
CA GLN A 74 -22.57 -32.13 7.41
C GLN A 74 -22.16 -33.55 6.98
N SER A 75 -20.98 -34.02 7.37
CA SER A 75 -20.52 -35.38 7.05
C SER A 75 -21.13 -36.45 7.98
N PHE A 76 -21.54 -36.05 9.19
CA PHE A 76 -22.20 -36.94 10.14
C PHE A 76 -23.68 -37.17 9.82
N LYS A 77 -24.22 -38.30 10.29
CA LYS A 77 -25.65 -38.66 10.17
C LYS A 77 -26.20 -39.16 11.50
N GLY A 78 -27.51 -39.05 11.69
CA GLY A 78 -28.22 -39.60 12.86
C GLY A 78 -27.69 -39.08 14.21
N LEU A 79 -27.54 -39.99 15.18
CA LEU A 79 -27.11 -39.67 16.55
C LEU A 79 -25.71 -39.05 16.61
N ALA A 80 -24.79 -39.45 15.73
CA ALA A 80 -23.44 -38.90 15.67
C ALA A 80 -23.49 -37.40 15.33
N LYS A 81 -24.34 -37.02 14.38
CA LYS A 81 -24.58 -35.61 14.03
C LYS A 81 -25.18 -34.82 15.18
N MET A 82 -26.18 -35.38 15.87
CA MET A 82 -26.82 -34.69 17.00
C MET A 82 -25.83 -34.40 18.13
N ARG A 83 -24.90 -35.33 18.43
CA ARG A 83 -23.86 -35.12 19.44
C ARG A 83 -22.88 -34.03 19.00
N TYR A 84 -22.37 -34.13 17.77
CA TYR A 84 -21.44 -33.14 17.22
C TYR A 84 -22.06 -31.74 17.17
N ASP A 85 -23.30 -31.61 16.67
CA ASP A 85 -23.97 -30.30 16.56
C ASP A 85 -24.24 -29.68 17.94
N LYS A 86 -24.47 -30.51 18.97
CA LYS A 86 -24.61 -30.05 20.35
C LYS A 86 -23.28 -29.54 20.93
N GLU A 87 -22.17 -30.23 20.64
CA GLU A 87 -20.82 -29.84 21.07
C GLU A 87 -20.31 -28.58 20.35
N HIS A 88 -20.68 -28.38 19.09
CA HIS A 88 -20.23 -27.27 18.25
C HIS A 88 -21.30 -26.18 18.03
N LYS A 89 -22.33 -26.13 18.89
CA LYS A 89 -23.51 -25.24 18.74
C LYS A 89 -23.13 -23.79 18.44
N ASP A 90 -22.16 -23.24 19.16
CA ASP A 90 -21.74 -21.84 19.03
C ASP A 90 -21.02 -21.54 17.72
N SER A 91 -20.29 -22.51 17.17
CA SER A 91 -19.64 -22.38 15.86
C SER A 91 -20.69 -22.47 14.74
N LEU A 92 -21.59 -23.45 14.83
CA LEU A 92 -22.62 -23.67 13.83
C LEU A 92 -23.63 -22.52 13.75
N SER A 93 -23.97 -21.91 14.88
CA SER A 93 -24.87 -20.75 14.92
C SER A 93 -24.28 -19.51 14.24
N LYS A 94 -22.96 -19.32 14.29
CA LYS A 94 -22.24 -18.17 13.68
C LYS A 94 -21.95 -18.35 12.19
N TYR A 95 -22.08 -19.57 11.66
CA TYR A 95 -21.73 -19.87 10.27
C TYR A 95 -22.49 -19.01 9.24
N PRO A 96 -23.83 -18.83 9.32
CA PRO A 96 -24.56 -18.04 8.32
C PRO A 96 -24.07 -16.59 8.24
N GLU A 97 -23.91 -15.92 9.39
CA GLU A 97 -23.44 -14.53 9.48
C GLU A 97 -22.02 -14.38 8.91
N LEU A 98 -21.09 -15.24 9.31
CA LEU A 98 -19.72 -15.17 8.83
C LEU A 98 -19.61 -15.51 7.33
N LYS A 99 -20.46 -16.41 6.83
CA LYS A 99 -20.53 -16.74 5.41
C LYS A 99 -20.98 -15.52 4.60
N GLU A 100 -22.05 -14.84 5.02
CA GLU A 100 -22.56 -13.64 4.36
C GLU A 100 -21.51 -12.51 4.38
N ARG A 101 -20.90 -12.26 5.55
CA ARG A 101 -19.83 -11.27 5.68
C ARG A 101 -18.60 -11.60 4.84
N MET A 102 -18.24 -12.88 4.72
CA MET A 102 -17.15 -13.30 3.84
C MET A 102 -17.50 -13.06 2.37
N GLN A 103 -18.75 -13.35 1.97
CA GLN A 103 -19.24 -13.16 0.61
C GLN A 103 -19.32 -11.68 0.22
N SER A 104 -19.72 -10.79 1.14
CA SER A 104 -19.81 -9.35 0.84
C SER A 104 -18.46 -8.67 0.63
N LEU A 105 -17.37 -9.23 1.15
CA LEU A 105 -16.01 -8.72 0.94
C LEU A 105 -15.37 -9.19 -0.37
N LEU A 106 -15.89 -10.28 -0.95
CA LEU A 106 -15.40 -10.81 -2.21
C LEU A 106 -15.91 -9.95 -3.37
N GLN A 107 -15.04 -9.66 -4.34
CA GLN A 107 -15.48 -9.08 -5.60
C GLN A 107 -16.27 -10.12 -6.40
N ASN A 108 -17.16 -9.67 -7.31
CA ASN A 108 -18.00 -10.56 -8.11
C ASN A 108 -17.17 -11.68 -8.78
N GLY A 109 -17.42 -12.93 -8.39
CA GLY A 109 -16.74 -14.12 -8.93
C GLY A 109 -15.36 -14.42 -8.34
N GLU A 110 -14.88 -13.64 -7.37
CA GLU A 110 -13.60 -13.89 -6.68
C GLU A 110 -13.67 -15.16 -5.83
N LYS A 111 -12.65 -16.01 -5.95
CA LYS A 111 -12.52 -17.25 -5.18
C LYS A 111 -11.75 -16.99 -3.88
N ILE A 112 -12.16 -17.67 -2.81
CA ILE A 112 -11.41 -17.68 -1.54
C ILE A 112 -10.09 -18.42 -1.75
N THR A 113 -8.99 -17.67 -1.80
CA THR A 113 -7.64 -18.18 -2.12
C THR A 113 -6.59 -17.64 -1.14
N PRO A 114 -6.64 -18.07 0.14
CA PRO A 114 -5.85 -17.45 1.22
C PRO A 114 -4.33 -17.48 0.98
N LYS A 115 -3.84 -18.55 0.34
CA LYS A 115 -2.44 -18.69 -0.05
C LYS A 115 -2.03 -17.63 -1.08
N GLN A 116 -2.89 -17.35 -2.06
CA GLN A 116 -2.65 -16.32 -3.07
C GLN A 116 -2.71 -14.93 -2.44
N TRP A 117 -3.75 -14.64 -1.64
CA TRP A 117 -3.85 -13.36 -0.92
C TRP A 117 -2.64 -13.08 -0.04
N LYS A 118 -2.13 -14.07 0.69
CA LYS A 118 -0.92 -13.91 1.51
C LYS A 118 0.30 -13.53 0.67
N ALA A 119 0.53 -14.22 -0.45
CA ALA A 119 1.63 -13.91 -1.35
C ALA A 119 1.49 -12.50 -1.96
N GLU A 120 0.27 -12.14 -2.36
CA GLU A 120 -0.03 -10.85 -2.94
C GLU A 120 0.13 -9.70 -1.94
N ILE A 121 -0.31 -9.87 -0.69
CA ILE A 121 -0.09 -8.91 0.41
C ILE A 121 1.42 -8.65 0.60
N GLN A 122 2.24 -9.70 0.58
CA GLN A 122 3.69 -9.57 0.75
C GLN A 122 4.35 -8.81 -0.42
N SER A 123 3.95 -9.11 -1.66
CA SER A 123 4.43 -8.38 -2.84
C SER A 123 4.00 -6.91 -2.79
N LEU A 124 2.70 -6.66 -2.59
CA LEU A 124 2.15 -5.31 -2.55
C LEU A 124 2.73 -4.46 -1.43
N GLN A 125 2.99 -5.04 -0.25
CA GLN A 125 3.64 -4.33 0.85
C GLN A 125 5.04 -3.87 0.46
N SER A 126 5.82 -4.75 -0.18
CA SER A 126 7.19 -4.42 -0.61
C SER A 126 7.20 -3.31 -1.67
N GLU A 127 6.28 -3.37 -2.63
CA GLU A 127 6.10 -2.33 -3.65
C GLU A 127 5.60 -1.01 -3.05
N TYR A 128 4.65 -1.06 -2.13
CA TYR A 128 4.11 0.09 -1.42
C TYR A 128 5.21 0.83 -0.65
N ASP A 129 6.02 0.09 0.11
CA ASP A 129 7.14 0.65 0.87
C ASP A 129 8.22 1.25 -0.05
N SER A 130 8.47 0.62 -1.20
CA SER A 130 9.40 1.16 -2.21
C SER A 130 8.90 2.47 -2.81
N ILE A 131 7.61 2.55 -3.14
CA ILE A 131 7.00 3.77 -3.68
C ILE A 131 7.04 4.89 -2.63
N GLY A 132 6.74 4.61 -1.37
CA GLY A 132 6.81 5.61 -0.30
C GLY A 132 8.22 6.19 -0.11
N LYS A 133 9.26 5.36 -0.24
CA LYS A 133 10.66 5.83 -0.25
C LYS A 133 10.95 6.73 -1.46
N GLU A 134 10.45 6.35 -2.63
CA GLU A 134 10.64 7.13 -3.86
C GLU A 134 9.88 8.47 -3.84
N GLN A 135 8.67 8.50 -3.26
CA GLN A 135 7.92 9.73 -3.01
C GLN A 135 8.68 10.66 -2.07
N THR A 136 9.20 10.14 -0.96
CA THR A 136 9.99 10.92 0.01
C THR A 136 11.24 11.53 -0.64
N LYS A 137 11.93 10.75 -1.48
CA LYS A 137 13.06 11.24 -2.27
C LYS A 137 12.64 12.34 -3.24
N THR A 138 11.55 12.13 -3.99
CA THR A 138 11.06 13.09 -4.99
C THR A 138 10.60 14.39 -4.32
N ALA A 139 9.90 14.32 -3.19
CA ALA A 139 9.50 15.48 -2.40
C ALA A 139 10.72 16.27 -1.87
N THR A 140 11.78 15.56 -1.47
CA THR A 140 13.04 16.21 -1.05
C THR A 140 13.71 16.92 -2.23
N GLU A 141 13.73 16.30 -3.41
CA GLU A 141 14.27 16.91 -4.64
C GLU A 141 13.49 18.17 -5.04
N LEU A 142 12.16 18.15 -4.93
CA LEU A 142 11.29 19.31 -5.15
C LEU A 142 11.56 20.43 -4.14
N ALA A 143 11.71 20.09 -2.86
CA ALA A 143 12.01 21.08 -1.82
C ALA A 143 13.37 21.77 -2.06
N TYR A 144 14.39 21.04 -2.53
CA TYR A 144 15.66 21.66 -2.93
C TYR A 144 15.47 22.62 -4.12
N ALA A 145 14.74 22.19 -5.14
CA ALA A 145 14.49 23.02 -6.31
C ALA A 145 13.71 24.31 -5.97
N GLU A 146 12.72 24.22 -5.09
CA GLU A 146 11.97 25.38 -4.59
C GLU A 146 12.88 26.36 -3.84
N VAL A 147 13.73 25.87 -2.94
CA VAL A 147 14.67 26.72 -2.19
C VAL A 147 15.68 27.41 -3.13
N ILE A 148 16.20 26.69 -4.12
CA ILE A 148 17.15 27.26 -5.09
C ILE A 148 16.46 28.31 -5.97
N SER A 149 15.25 28.01 -6.45
CA SER A 149 14.43 28.93 -7.25
C SER A 149 14.11 30.22 -6.48
N TYR A 150 13.69 30.10 -5.22
CA TYR A 150 13.42 31.24 -4.35
C TYR A 150 14.66 32.11 -4.08
N ASN A 151 15.84 31.47 -3.95
CA ASN A 151 17.10 32.15 -3.67
C ASN A 151 17.95 32.38 -4.94
N LYS A 152 17.31 32.68 -6.08
CA LYS A 152 17.95 32.84 -7.39
C LYS A 152 19.27 33.62 -7.34
N LYS A 153 19.27 34.83 -6.78
CA LYS A 153 20.46 35.70 -6.65
C LYS A 153 21.64 35.04 -5.92
N LYS A 154 21.38 34.18 -4.94
CA LYS A 154 22.43 33.49 -4.17
C LYS A 154 23.07 32.36 -4.99
N TYR A 155 22.30 31.75 -5.88
CA TYR A 155 22.73 30.58 -6.65
C TYR A 155 23.03 30.91 -8.12
N GLU A 156 22.91 32.16 -8.54
CA GLU A 156 23.24 32.61 -9.89
C GLU A 156 24.66 32.21 -10.33
N SER A 157 25.67 32.23 -9.44
CA SER A 157 27.04 31.81 -9.78
C SER A 157 27.23 30.29 -9.88
N PHE A 158 26.27 29.49 -9.43
CA PHE A 158 26.36 28.02 -9.42
C PHE A 158 25.49 27.37 -10.50
N VAL A 159 24.59 28.14 -11.12
CA VAL A 159 23.57 27.68 -12.07
C VAL A 159 23.58 28.55 -13.34
N ALA A 160 24.77 29.00 -13.74
CA ALA A 160 25.04 29.86 -14.90
C ALA A 160 25.58 29.07 -16.09
#